data_AF-A0A9E2BVS1-F1
#
_entry.id   AF-A0A9E2BVS1-F1
#
_cell.length_a   1.000
_cell.length_b   1.000
_cell.length_c   1.000
_cell.angle_alpha   90.00
_cell.angle_beta   90.00
_cell.angle_gamma   90.00
#
_symmetry.space_group_name_H-M   'P 1'
#
loop_
_entity.id
_entity.type
_entity.pdbx_description
1 polymer ?
#
loop_
_entity_poly.entity_id
_entity_poly.type
_entity_poly.pdbx_seq_one_letter_code
_entity_poly.pdbx_strand_id
1 'polypeptide(L)'
;MNHSDLLLRQQRLQMRSAQLRRTLASQTQVFKTPLAVADQVRAGLQWLQHNPQWPLGAVLVLVALRPRRVVVWGSRLWWTWRTFEKVRNWALSMPSLKP
;
A
#
# COMPACT_ATOMS: atom_id res chain seq x y z
N MET A 1 -19.06 -44.52 -11.23
CA MET A 1 -17.86 -43.65 -11.25
C MET A 1 -17.33 -43.56 -9.82
N ASN A 2 -16.16 -44.13 -9.57
CA ASN A 2 -15.65 -44.38 -8.21
C ASN A 2 -15.02 -43.14 -7.58
N HIS A 3 -15.29 -42.91 -6.29
CA HIS A 3 -14.81 -41.77 -5.51
C HIS A 3 -13.27 -41.72 -5.41
N SER A 4 -12.62 -42.88 -5.53
CA SER A 4 -11.16 -43.04 -5.53
C SER A 4 -10.48 -42.42 -6.75
N ASP A 5 -11.11 -42.45 -7.93
CA ASP A 5 -10.56 -41.85 -9.15
C ASP A 5 -10.55 -40.31 -9.08
N LEU A 6 -11.52 -39.73 -8.36
CA LEU A 6 -11.61 -38.29 -8.15
C LEU A 6 -10.51 -37.80 -7.22
N LEU A 7 -10.21 -38.53 -6.15
CA LEU A 7 -9.15 -38.20 -5.20
C LEU A 7 -7.76 -38.24 -5.87
N LEU A 8 -7.50 -39.22 -6.73
CA LEU A 8 -6.24 -39.30 -7.48
C LEU A 8 -6.07 -38.14 -8.48
N ARG A 9 -7.15 -37.72 -9.15
CA ARG A 9 -7.14 -36.53 -10.02
C ARG A 9 -6.94 -35.24 -9.22
N GLN A 10 -7.58 -35.13 -8.07
CA GLN A 10 -7.47 -33.97 -7.19
C GLN A 10 -6.04 -33.81 -6.66
N GLN A 11 -5.40 -34.90 -6.24
CA GLN A 11 -4.00 -34.89 -5.81
C GLN A 11 -3.04 -34.47 -6.94
N ARG A 12 -3.24 -34.97 -8.18
CA ARG A 12 -2.43 -34.53 -9.33
C ARG A 12 -2.62 -33.05 -9.65
N LEU A 13 -3.84 -32.55 -9.57
CA LEU A 13 -4.14 -31.13 -9.78
C LEU A 13 -3.53 -30.25 -8.67
N GLN A 14 -3.58 -30.69 -7.41
CA GLN A 14 -2.97 -29.99 -6.29
C GLN A 14 -1.44 -29.96 -6.40
N MET A 15 -0.79 -31.06 -6.78
CA MET A 15 0.66 -31.06 -7.01
C MET A 15 1.04 -30.09 -8.12
N ARG A 16 0.33 -30.10 -9.25
CA ARG A 16 0.56 -29.15 -10.36
C ARG A 16 0.32 -27.70 -9.93
N SER A 17 -0.73 -27.43 -9.14
CA SER A 17 -1.04 -26.11 -8.62
C SER A 17 0.02 -25.62 -7.62
N ALA A 18 0.51 -26.51 -6.75
CA ALA A 18 1.58 -26.21 -5.80
C ALA A 18 2.89 -25.86 -6.53
N GLN A 19 3.22 -26.56 -7.61
CA GLN A 19 4.35 -26.23 -8.46
C GLN A 19 4.18 -24.87 -9.14
N LEU A 20 3.01 -24.59 -9.73
CA LEU A 20 2.71 -23.29 -10.34
C LEU A 20 2.81 -22.14 -9.33
N ARG A 21 2.29 -22.35 -8.11
CA ARG A 21 2.36 -21.37 -7.01
C ARG A 21 3.78 -21.14 -6.53
N ARG A 22 4.65 -22.17 -6.51
CA ARG A 22 6.07 -22.02 -6.18
C ARG A 22 6.82 -21.23 -7.25
N THR A 23 6.55 -21.46 -8.53
CA THR A 23 7.15 -20.70 -9.65
C THR A 23 6.67 -19.25 -9.67
N LEU A 24 5.38 -19.02 -9.38
CA LEU A 24 4.83 -17.68 -9.19
C LEU A 24 5.46 -17.02 -7.96
N ALA A 25 5.61 -17.73 -6.84
CA ALA A 25 6.23 -17.22 -5.62
C ALA A 25 7.73 -16.92 -5.77
N SER A 26 8.44 -17.63 -6.66
CA SER A 26 9.84 -17.34 -7.00
C SER A 26 9.96 -16.14 -7.94
N GLN A 27 9.03 -15.95 -8.89
CA GLN A 27 9.00 -14.76 -9.76
C GLN A 27 8.52 -13.51 -9.01
N THR A 28 7.55 -13.64 -8.12
CA THR A 28 7.14 -12.53 -7.24
C THR A 28 8.16 -12.26 -6.14
N GLN A 29 9.17 -13.09 -5.92
CA GLN A 29 10.20 -12.82 -4.88
C GLN A 29 10.97 -11.51 -5.14
N VAL A 30 11.08 -11.09 -6.40
CA VAL A 30 11.65 -9.78 -6.77
C VAL A 30 10.69 -8.62 -6.43
N PHE A 31 9.38 -8.89 -6.34
CA PHE A 31 8.31 -7.94 -5.96
C PHE A 31 7.79 -8.13 -4.52
N LYS A 32 8.30 -9.11 -3.75
CA LYS A 32 7.79 -9.41 -2.40
C LYS A 32 8.07 -8.30 -1.42
N THR A 33 9.19 -7.59 -1.56
CA THR A 33 9.53 -6.47 -0.68
C THR A 33 8.52 -5.32 -0.77
N PRO A 34 8.15 -4.78 -1.94
CA PRO A 34 7.14 -3.73 -2.00
C PRO A 34 5.73 -4.23 -1.65
N LEU A 35 5.37 -5.48 -1.98
CA LEU A 35 4.05 -6.03 -1.65
C LEU A 35 3.89 -6.33 -0.16
N ALA A 36 4.92 -6.85 0.50
CA ALA A 36 4.91 -7.06 1.94
C ALA A 36 4.83 -5.73 2.70
N VAL A 37 5.47 -4.67 2.20
CA VAL A 37 5.32 -3.32 2.74
C VAL A 37 3.89 -2.81 2.51
N ALA A 38 3.31 -3.04 1.33
CA ALA A 38 1.93 -2.66 1.05
C ALA A 38 0.92 -3.39 1.95
N ASP A 39 1.11 -4.68 2.20
CA ASP A 39 0.28 -5.47 3.11
C ASP A 39 0.47 -5.04 4.57
N GLN A 40 1.69 -4.73 4.99
CA GLN A 40 1.94 -4.18 6.33
C GLN A 40 1.30 -2.80 6.52
N VAL A 41 1.35 -1.95 5.49
CA VAL A 41 0.68 -0.65 5.49
C VAL A 41 -0.83 -0.84 5.57
N ARG A 42 -1.41 -1.78 4.81
CA ARG A 42 -2.85 -2.10 4.86
C ARG A 42 -3.26 -2.65 6.22
N ALA A 43 -2.52 -3.62 6.76
CA ALA A 43 -2.77 -4.19 8.07
C ALA A 43 -2.64 -3.14 9.19
N GLY A 44 -1.63 -2.27 9.09
CA GLY A 44 -1.44 -1.13 9.97
C GLY A 44 -2.60 -0.14 9.89
N LEU A 45 -3.08 0.19 8.68
CA LEU A 45 -4.25 1.05 8.46
C LEU A 45 -5.53 0.43 9.00
N GLN A 46 -5.73 -0.88 8.82
CA GLN A 46 -6.91 -1.57 9.32
C GLN A 46 -6.92 -1.63 10.84
N TRP A 47 -5.75 -1.86 11.46
CA TRP A 47 -5.57 -1.73 12.91
C TRP A 47 -5.84 -0.29 13.40
N LEU A 48 -5.39 0.71 12.63
CA LEU A 48 -5.64 2.13 12.88
C LEU A 48 -7.14 2.47 12.86
N GLN A 49 -7.87 1.95 11.88
CA GLN A 49 -9.31 2.18 11.73
C GLN A 49 -10.10 1.51 12.85
N HIS A 50 -9.66 0.33 13.31
CA HIS A 50 -10.32 -0.39 14.40
C HIS A 50 -10.02 0.22 15.78
N ASN A 51 -8.86 0.87 15.94
CA ASN A 51 -8.44 1.49 17.19
C ASN A 51 -7.90 2.91 16.97
N PRO A 52 -8.75 3.90 16.62
CA PRO A 52 -8.32 5.25 16.25
C PRO A 52 -7.72 6.05 17.43
N GLN A 53 -8.01 5.65 18.67
CA GLN A 53 -7.58 6.36 19.88
C GLN A 53 -6.06 6.34 20.13
N TRP A 54 -5.40 5.20 19.86
CA TRP A 54 -3.96 5.03 20.04
C TRP A 54 -3.11 5.87 19.07
N PRO A 55 -3.35 5.85 17.75
CA PRO A 55 -2.58 6.66 16.81
C PRO A 55 -2.87 8.14 16.98
N LEU A 56 -4.10 8.54 17.29
CA LEU A 56 -4.42 9.92 17.64
C LEU A 56 -3.62 10.38 18.87
N GLY A 57 -3.58 9.57 19.93
CA GLY A 57 -2.78 9.84 21.12
C GLY A 57 -1.29 9.93 20.83
N ALA A 58 -0.73 8.99 20.06
CA ALA A 58 0.68 9.00 19.69
C ALA A 58 1.06 10.23 18.85
N VAL A 59 0.22 10.63 17.90
CA VAL A 59 0.41 11.85 17.10
C VAL A 59 0.32 13.09 17.99
N LEU A 60 -0.67 13.18 18.89
CA LEU A 60 -0.82 14.28 19.84
C LEU A 60 0.41 14.42 20.75
N VAL A 61 0.91 13.30 21.28
CA VAL A 61 2.11 13.29 22.12
C VAL A 61 3.35 13.72 21.32
N LEU A 62 3.53 13.23 20.09
CA LEU A 62 4.62 13.65 19.20
C LEU A 62 4.55 15.15 18.86
N VAL A 63 3.36 15.67 18.60
CA VAL A 63 3.11 17.10 18.36
C VAL A 63 3.42 17.92 19.62
N ALA A 64 3.00 17.45 20.80
CA ALA A 64 3.25 18.12 22.07
C ALA A 64 4.74 18.13 22.44
N LEU A 65 5.46 17.04 22.19
CA LEU A 65 6.90 16.95 22.46
C LEU A 65 7.74 17.83 21.53
N ARG A 66 7.37 17.94 20.24
CA ARG A 66 8.14 18.70 19.24
C ARG A 66 7.26 19.48 18.26
N PRO A 67 6.51 20.49 18.73
CA PRO A 67 5.56 21.22 17.91
C PRO A 67 6.24 21.93 16.75
N ARG A 68 7.43 22.51 16.97
CA ARG A 68 8.19 23.20 15.92
C ARG A 68 8.54 22.30 14.74
N ARG A 69 8.95 21.05 14.99
CA ARG A 69 9.27 20.12 13.90
C ARG A 69 7.99 19.72 13.18
N VAL A 70 6.92 19.37 13.89
CA VAL A 70 5.67 18.99 13.24
C VAL A 70 5.10 20.15 12.40
N VAL A 71 5.17 21.38 12.89
CA VAL A 71 4.75 22.57 12.14
C VAL A 71 5.63 22.81 10.92
N VAL A 72 6.96 22.65 11.01
CA VAL A 72 7.86 22.81 9.86
C VAL A 72 7.64 21.71 8.81
N TRP A 73 7.49 20.46 9.22
CA TRP A 73 7.23 19.36 8.29
C TRP A 73 5.82 19.45 7.69
N GLY A 74 4.82 19.81 8.49
CA GLY A 74 3.46 20.06 8.04
C GLY A 74 3.35 21.26 7.09
N SER A 75 4.05 22.36 7.39
CA SER A 75 4.09 23.53 6.51
C SER A 75 4.82 23.25 5.20
N ARG A 76 5.91 22.48 5.22
CA ARG A 76 6.60 22.04 4.01
C ARG A 76 5.69 21.18 3.12
N LEU A 77 5.00 20.19 3.70
CA LEU A 77 4.03 19.39 2.98
C LEU A 77 2.89 20.25 2.40
N TRP A 78 2.37 21.17 3.21
CA TRP A 78 1.31 22.09 2.78
C TRP A 78 1.76 23.01 1.65
N TRP A 79 2.99 23.52 1.70
CA TRP A 79 3.56 24.33 0.63
C TRP A 79 3.74 23.52 -0.64
N THR A 80 4.29 22.31 -0.56
CA THR A 80 4.41 21.40 -1.70
C THR A 80 3.06 21.08 -2.32
N TRP A 81 2.03 20.83 -1.50
CA TRP A 81 0.67 20.59 -1.98
C TRP A 81 0.09 21.83 -2.68
N ARG A 82 0.25 23.01 -2.07
CA ARG A 82 -0.26 24.27 -2.61
C ARG A 82 0.46 24.69 -3.90
N THR A 83 1.76 24.44 -4.01
CA THR A 83 2.51 24.66 -5.26
C THR A 83 2.10 23.66 -6.31
N PHE A 84 1.93 22.38 -5.96
CA PHE A 84 1.45 21.36 -6.89
C PHE A 84 0.05 21.67 -7.42
N GLU A 85 -0.86 22.13 -6.57
CA GLU A 85 -2.20 22.53 -6.98
C GLU A 85 -2.20 23.78 -7.87
N LYS A 86 -1.34 24.76 -7.59
CA LYS A 86 -1.13 25.91 -8.49
C LYS A 86 -0.57 25.48 -9.84
N VAL A 87 0.41 24.57 -9.85
CA VAL A 87 1.01 24.04 -11.08
C VAL A 87 -0.01 23.21 -11.86
N ARG A 88 -0.82 22.39 -11.18
CA ARG A 88 -1.91 21.62 -11.77
C ARG A 88 -2.95 22.55 -12.39
N ASN A 89 -3.36 23.59 -11.68
CA ASN A 89 -4.31 24.57 -12.20
C ASN A 89 -3.70 25.37 -13.36
N TRP A 90 -2.42 25.71 -13.30
CA TRP A 90 -1.72 26.36 -14.42
C TRP A 90 -1.62 25.44 -15.64
N ALA A 91 -1.32 24.15 -15.43
CA ALA A 91 -1.28 23.13 -16.47
C ALA A 91 -2.66 22.86 -17.08
N LEU A 92 -3.73 22.89 -16.28
CA LEU A 92 -5.12 22.79 -16.76
C LEU A 92 -5.59 24.06 -17.47
N SER A 93 -5.07 25.22 -17.08
CA SER A 93 -5.34 26.52 -17.73
C SER A 93 -4.47 26.77 -18.96
N MET A 94 -3.51 25.89 -19.26
CA MET A 94 -2.72 25.97 -20.49
C MET A 94 -3.46 25.15 -21.57
N PRO A 95 -4.16 25.81 -22.53
CA PRO A 95 -4.82 25.09 -23.60
C PRO A 95 -3.73 24.44 -24.42
N SER A 96 -3.83 23.12 -24.53
CA SER A 96 -3.01 22.24 -25.36
C SER A 96 -2.50 22.90 -26.64
N LEU A 97 -1.22 23.31 -26.66
CA LEU A 97 -0.43 23.34 -27.88
C LEU A 97 -0.01 21.91 -28.16
N LYS A 98 -0.88 21.23 -28.90
CA LYS A 98 -0.70 19.91 -29.48
C LYS A 98 0.31 20.03 -30.65
N PRO A 99 1.44 19.31 -30.63
CA PRO A 99 2.09 18.91 -31.87
C PRO A 99 1.36 17.72 -32.52
#